data_AF-A0A6J6FYM1-F1
#
_entry.id   AF-A0A6J6FYM1-F1
#
_cell.length_a   1.000
_cell.length_b   1.000
_cell.length_c   1.000
_cell.angle_alpha   90.00
_cell.angle_beta   90.00
_cell.angle_gamma   90.00
#
_symmetry.space_group_name_H-M   'P 1'
#
loop_
_entity.id
_entity.type
_entity.pdbx_description
1 polymer ?
#
loop_
_entity_poly.entity_id
_entity_poly.type
_entity_poly.pdbx_seq_one_letter_code
_entity_poly.pdbx_strand_id
1 'polypeptide(L)' 'MKSYVAVGISAIIMFAIVILAGRKVKLSSRYERSPKTLNSWSALDKGIDPSDEKFV' A
#
# COMPACT_ATOMS: atom_id res chain seq x y z
N MET A 1 -26.70 -21.04 -20.16
CA MET A 1 -25.23 -21.16 -20.11
C MET A 1 -24.51 -19.90 -20.58
N LYS A 2 -24.71 -19.41 -21.81
CA LYS A 2 -24.04 -18.18 -22.32
C LYS A 2 -24.25 -16.92 -21.46
N SER A 3 -25.45 -16.74 -20.89
CA SER A 3 -25.73 -15.61 -19.98
C SER A 3 -24.89 -15.66 -18.70
N TYR A 4 -24.75 -16.84 -18.07
CA TYR A 4 -23.90 -17.00 -16.88
C TYR A 4 -22.42 -16.75 -17.18
N VAL A 5 -21.95 -17.13 -18.38
CA VAL A 5 -20.58 -16.81 -18.83
C VAL A 5 -20.38 -15.30 -18.99
N ALA A 6 -21.35 -14.59 -19.58
CA ALA A 6 -21.27 -13.14 -19.73
C ALA A 6 -21.27 -12.41 -18.38
N VAL A 7 -22.08 -12.88 -17.42
CA VAL A 7 -22.13 -12.34 -16.05
C VAL A 7 -20.81 -12.63 -15.30
N GLY A 8 -20.22 -13.81 -15.48
CA GLY A 8 -18.92 -14.13 -14.90
C GLY A 8 -17.81 -13.21 -15.43
N ILE A 9 -17.79 -12.97 -16.74
CA ILE A 9 -16.81 -12.10 -17.38
C ILE A 9 -16.97 -10.64 -16.91
N SER A 10 -18.19 -10.12 -16.81
CA SER A 10 -18.42 -8.75 -16.34
C SER A 10 -18.00 -8.55 -14.89
N ALA A 11 -18.20 -9.55 -14.03
CA ALA A 11 -17.74 -9.52 -12.64
C ALA A 11 -16.21 -9.43 -12.56
N ILE A 12 -15.49 -10.25 -13.33
CA ILE A 12 -14.02 -10.22 -13.38
C ILE A 12 -13.51 -8.84 -13.81
N ILE A 13 -14.11 -8.26 -14.85
CA ILE A 13 -13.74 -6.93 -15.35
C ILE A 13 -13.98 -5.86 -14.27
N MET A 14 -15.13 -5.90 -13.58
CA MET A 14 -15.43 -4.98 -12.49
C MET A 14 -14.39 -5.06 -11.37
N PHE A 15 -14.05 -6.27 -10.91
CA PHE A 15 -13.03 -6.46 -9.88
C PHE A 15 -11.66 -5.97 -10.32
N ALA A 16 -11.27 -6.22 -11.57
CA ALA A 16 -10.01 -5.72 -12.12
C ALA A 16 -9.95 -4.18 -12.07
N ILE A 17 -11.03 -3.50 -12.45
CA ILE A 17 -11.13 -2.04 -12.41
C ILE A 17 -11.00 -1.53 -10.96
N VAL A 18 -11.71 -2.14 -10.01
CA VAL A 18 -11.66 -1.76 -8.59
C VAL A 18 -10.26 -1.92 -8.01
N ILE A 19 -9.58 -3.05 -8.30
CA ILE A 19 -8.22 -3.30 -7.82
C ILE A 19 -7.24 -2.29 -8.41
N LEU A 20 -7.33 -2.03 -9.72
CA LEU A 20 -6.44 -1.06 -10.39
C LEU A 20 -6.65 0.37 -9.85
N ALA A 21 -7.90 0.77 -9.63
CA ALA A 21 -8.23 2.05 -9.01
C ALA A 21 -7.70 2.13 -7.57
N GLY A 22 -7.91 1.08 -6.78
CA GLY A 22 -7.44 1.00 -5.39
C GLY A 22 -5.92 1.06 -5.25
N ARG A 23 -5.16 0.49 -6.20
CA ARG A 23 -3.68 0.57 -6.20
C ARG A 23 -3.16 1.99 -6.43
N LYS A 24 -3.94 2.87 -7.06
CA LYS A 24 -3.56 4.29 -7.28
C LYS A 24 -3.95 5.19 -6.12
N VAL A 25 -4.97 4.81 -5.35
CA VAL A 25 -5.41 5.55 -4.16
C VAL A 25 -4.62 5.06 -2.95
N LYS A 26 -3.45 5.68 -2.70
CA LYS A 26 -2.73 5.48 -1.44
C LYS A 26 -3.60 6.04 -0.29
N LEU A 27 -4.15 5.15 0.53
CA LEU A 27 -5.10 5.49 1.61
C LEU A 27 -4.54 6.54 2.59
N SER A 28 -3.22 6.56 2.82
CA SER A 28 -2.47 7.73 3.31
C SER A 28 -0.96 7.44 3.34
N SER A 29 -0.12 8.43 3.05
CA SER A 29 1.33 8.38 3.34
C SER A 29 1.64 8.40 4.83
N ARG A 30 0.61 8.56 5.68
CA ARG A 30 0.71 8.70 7.14
C ARG A 30 1.20 7.42 7.82
N TYR A 31 0.95 6.27 7.21
CA TYR A 31 1.44 4.97 7.67
C TYR A 31 2.52 4.37 6.76
N GLU A 32 2.94 5.10 5.73
CA GLU A 32 4.10 4.67 4.95
C GLU A 32 5.35 4.89 5.81
N ARG A 33 6.04 3.79 6.16
CA ARG A 33 7.36 3.89 6.80
C ARG A 33 8.25 4.71 5.89
N SER A 34 8.66 5.88 6.37
CA SER A 34 9.61 6.71 5.65
C SER A 34 10.87 5.87 5.42
N PRO A 35 11.41 5.82 4.19
CA PRO A 35 12.65 5.10 3.93
C PRO A 35 13.73 5.63 4.87
N LYS A 36 14.45 4.71 5.52
CA LYS A 36 15.51 5.10 6.47
C LYS A 36 16.52 5.96 5.72
N THR A 37 16.72 7.18 6.21
CA THR A 37 17.72 8.09 5.66
C THR A 37 19.10 7.56 6.04
N LEU A 38 19.95 7.32 5.03
CA LEU A 38 21.30 6.76 5.24
C LEU A 38 22.25 7.73 5.96
N ASN A 39 21.91 9.02 6.03
CA ASN A 39 22.71 9.98 6.76
C ASN A 39 22.33 9.95 8.26
N SER A 40 23.34 9.94 9.12
CA SER A 40 23.18 9.93 10.58
C SER A 40 22.66 11.26 11.13
N TRP A 41 22.92 12.37 10.42
CA TRP A 41 22.61 13.71 10.88
C TRP A 41 21.11 14.03 10.83
N SER A 42 20.41 13.68 9.73
CA SER A 42 18.94 13.81 9.63
C SER A 42 18.17 12.69 10.32
N ALA A 43 18.86 11.67 10.82
CA ALA A 43 18.26 10.60 11.62
C ALA A 43 18.02 11.05 13.08
N LEU A 44 18.72 12.08 13.57
CA LEU A 44 18.59 12.57 14.94
C LEU A 44 17.28 13.35 15.18
N ASP A 45 16.69 13.94 14.14
CA ASP A 45 15.42 14.69 14.24
C ASP A 45 14.19 13.78 14.23
N LYS A 46 14.36 12.54 13.77
CA LYS A 46 13.33 11.51 13.79
C LYS A 46 13.48 10.80 15.12
N GLY A 47 12.59 11.08 16.07
CA GLY A 47 12.59 10.42 17.38
C GLY A 47 12.66 8.89 17.27
N ILE A 48 12.95 8.23 18.40
CA ILE A 48 13.12 6.77 18.46
C ILE A 48 11.86 6.07 17.95
N ASP A 49 11.98 5.33 16.83
CA ASP A 49 10.92 4.46 16.33
C ASP A 49 10.93 3.18 17.17
N PRO A 50 9.87 2.88 17.95
CA PRO A 50 9.80 1.68 18.78
C PRO A 50 9.74 0.38 17.95
N SER A 51 9.59 0.48 16.64
CA SER A 51 9.68 -0.64 15.71
C SER A 51 11.06 -0.83 15.09
N ASP A 52 12.06 -0.05 15.51
CA ASP A 52 13.44 -0.23 15.13
C ASP A 52 14.07 -1.38 15.93
N GLU A 53 14.52 -2.42 15.22
CA GLU A 53 15.05 -3.68 15.76
C GLU A 53 16.26 -3.52 16.69
N LYS A 54 16.84 -2.31 16.76
CA LYS A 54 17.94 -1.99 17.68
C LYS A 54 17.49 -1.89 19.15
N PHE A 55 16.19 -1.85 19.42
CA PHE A 55 15.61 -1.67 20.75
C PHE A 55 14.73 -2.84 21.22
N VAL A 56 14.72 -3.95 20.48
CA VAL A 56 14.15 -5.25 20.88
C VAL A 56 15.28 -6.25 21.00
#